data_AF-A0A843K4Y1-F1
#
_entry.id   AF-A0A843K4Y1-F1
#
_cell.length_a   1.000
_cell.length_b   1.000
_cell.length_c   1.000
_cell.angle_alpha   90.00
_cell.angle_beta   90.00
_cell.angle_gamma   90.00
#
_symmetry.space_group_name_H-M   'P 1'
#
loop_
_entity.id
_entity.type
_entity.pdbx_description
1 polymer ?
#
loop_
_entity_poly.entity_id
_entity_poly.type
_entity_poly.pdbx_seq_one_letter_code
_entity_poly.pdbx_strand_id
1 'polypeptide(L)' 'MVELVQTMLDLHRQLSSPGPEHKRTLLARRIEATDRQIDRLVYELYGLTEEEIGLVEASRK' A
#
# COMPACT_ATOMS: atom_id res chain seq x y z
N MET A 1 -2.71 9.95 6.80
CA MET A 1 -3.48 8.71 6.55
C MET A 1 -4.56 8.89 5.49
N VAL A 2 -5.53 9.81 5.66
CA VAL A 2 -6.62 10.03 4.68
C VAL A 2 -6.11 10.34 3.26
N GLU A 3 -5.06 11.16 3.13
CA GLU A 3 -4.46 11.48 1.82
C GLU A 3 -3.81 10.28 1.12
N LEU A 4 -3.22 9.35 1.89
CA LEU A 4 -2.61 8.14 1.33
C LEU A 4 -3.68 7.14 0.86
N VAL A 5 -4.76 7.00 1.62
CA VAL A 5 -5.92 6.19 1.22
C VAL A 5 -6.55 6.78 -0.06
N GLN A 6 -6.70 8.10 -0.12
CA GLN A 6 -7.20 8.77 -1.34
C GLN A 6 -6.28 8.51 -2.54
N THR A 7 -4.96 8.67 -2.35
CA THR A 7 -3.95 8.38 -3.38
C THR A 7 -4.03 6.93 -3.85
N MET A 8 -4.19 5.98 -2.93
CA MET A 8 -4.34 4.56 -3.24
C MET A 8 -5.59 4.29 -4.09
N LEU A 9 -6.73 4.87 -3.73
CA LEU A 9 -7.97 4.74 -4.51
C LEU A 9 -7.82 5.28 -5.93
N ASP A 10 -7.14 6.43 -6.09
CA ASP A 10 -6.91 7.03 -7.40
C ASP A 10 -5.93 6.22 -8.25
N LEU A 11 -4.90 5.62 -7.63
CA LEU A 11 -3.98 4.71 -8.32
C LEU A 11 -4.68 3.42 -8.78
N HIS A 12 -5.55 2.85 -7.95
CA HIS A 12 -6.35 1.68 -8.34
C HIS A 12 -7.29 1.97 -9.51
N ARG A 13 -7.95 3.14 -9.51
CA ARG A 13 -8.77 3.59 -10.65
C ARG A 13 -7.97 3.72 -11.94
N GLN A 14 -6.75 4.28 -11.86
CA GLN A 14 -5.85 4.38 -13.00
C GLN A 14 -5.38 3.01 -13.52
N LEU A 15 -5.13 2.05 -12.62
CA LEU A 15 -4.74 0.68 -12.98
C LEU A 15 -5.88 -0.07 -13.70
N SER A 16 -7.13 0.18 -13.33
CA SER A 16 -8.32 -0.39 -13.97
C SER A 16 -8.57 0.17 -15.38
N SER A 17 -7.98 1.32 -15.73
CA SER A 17 -8.10 1.89 -17.07
C SER A 17 -7.28 1.07 -18.09
N PRO A 18 -7.79 0.85 -19.32
CA PRO A 18 -7.00 0.27 -20.40
C PRO A 18 -5.80 1.17 -20.71
N GLY A 19 -4.61 0.59 -20.79
CA GLY A 19 -3.37 1.34 -21.05
C GLY A 19 -2.15 0.43 -21.22
N PRO A 20 -1.00 0.98 -21.65
CA PRO A 20 0.22 0.22 -21.89
C PRO A 20 0.68 -0.57 -20.66
N GLU A 21 1.14 -1.81 -20.83
CA GLU A 21 1.58 -2.69 -19.73
C GLU A 21 2.66 -2.05 -18.86
N HIS A 22 3.61 -1.32 -19.47
CA HIS A 22 4.66 -0.62 -18.71
C HIS A 22 4.09 0.38 -17.68
N LYS A 23 3.02 1.11 -18.06
CA LYS A 23 2.33 2.02 -17.13
C LYS A 23 1.64 1.25 -16.00
N ARG A 24 1.06 0.08 -16.30
CA ARG A 24 0.44 -0.78 -15.28
C ARG A 24 1.47 -1.26 -14.26
N THR A 25 2.67 -1.66 -14.71
CA THR A 25 3.77 -2.06 -13.81
C THR A 25 4.23 -0.91 -12.92
N LEU A 26 4.34 0.31 -13.46
CA LEU A 26 4.68 1.49 -12.67
C LEU A 26 3.60 1.82 -11.63
N LEU A 27 2.32 1.75 -12.03
CA LEU A 27 1.19 1.97 -11.12
C LEU A 27 1.13 0.91 -10.02
N ALA A 28 1.33 -0.37 -10.35
CA ALA A 28 1.36 -1.46 -9.38
C ALA A 28 2.46 -1.24 -8.32
N ARG A 29 3.66 -0.85 -8.73
CA ARG A 29 4.75 -0.51 -7.79
C ARG A 29 4.41 0.70 -6.91
N ARG A 30 3.71 1.70 -7.47
CA ARG A 30 3.27 2.88 -6.72
C ARG A 30 2.20 2.52 -5.68
N ILE A 31 1.28 1.63 -6.03
CA ILE A 31 0.27 1.08 -5.11
C ILE A 31 0.96 0.35 -3.96
N GLU A 32 1.88 -0.56 -4.26
CA GLU A 32 2.64 -1.31 -3.25
C GLU A 32 3.43 -0.39 -2.30
N ALA A 33 4.10 0.64 -2.84
CA ALA A 33 4.79 1.62 -2.01
C ALA A 33 3.84 2.45 -1.13
N THR A 34 2.61 2.69 -1.58
CA THR A 34 1.59 3.41 -0.82
C THR A 34 0.99 2.51 0.27
N ASP A 35 0.75 1.23 -0.05
CA ASP A 35 0.30 0.19 0.89
C ASP A 35 1.23 0.09 2.10
N ARG A 36 2.54 -0.05 1.87
CA ARG A 36 3.54 -0.09 2.95
C ARG A 36 3.59 1.18 3.79
N GLN A 37 3.30 2.35 3.22
CA GLN A 37 3.22 3.60 3.98
C GLN A 37 1.97 3.63 4.87
N ILE A 38 0.85 3.09 4.38
CA ILE A 38 -0.37 2.95 5.17
C ILE A 38 -0.13 1.95 6.30
N ASP A 39 0.45 0.79 6.03
CA ASP A 39 0.75 -0.24 7.03
C ASP A 39 1.59 0.35 8.18
N ARG A 40 2.65 1.11 7.87
CA ARG A 40 3.47 1.79 8.90
C ARG A 40 2.66 2.75 9.76
N LEU A 41 1.83 3.60 9.15
CA LEU A 41 0.98 4.53 9.90
C LEU A 41 -0.05 3.80 10.76
N VAL A 42 -0.57 2.68 10.29
CA VAL A 42 -1.47 1.82 11.07
C VAL A 42 -0.71 1.21 12.25
N TYR A 43 0.49 0.67 12.03
CA TYR A 43 1.32 0.14 13.10
C TYR A 43 1.66 1.20 14.16
N GLU A 44 2.01 2.41 13.74
CA GLU A 44 2.23 3.55 14.64
C GLU A 44 0.96 3.93 15.41
N LEU A 45 -0.20 3.96 14.75
CA LEU A 45 -1.49 4.31 15.37
C LEU A 45 -1.91 3.30 16.46
N TYR A 46 -1.64 2.01 16.22
CA TYR A 46 -1.94 0.94 17.16
C TYR A 46 -0.78 0.65 18.13
N GLY A 47 0.36 1.32 17.98
CA GLY A 47 1.52 1.17 18.87
C GLY A 47 2.19 -0.20 18.79
N LEU A 48 2.19 -0.84 17.62
CA LEU A 48 2.79 -2.16 17.45
C LEU A 48 4.31 -2.10 17.59
N THR A 49 4.85 -3.12 18.24
CA THR A 49 6.29 -3.39 18.33
C THR A 49 6.83 -4.05 17.06
N GLU A 50 8.14 -4.03 16.84
CA GLU A 50 8.78 -4.71 15.70
C GLU A 50 8.46 -6.22 15.65
N GLU A 51 8.31 -6.85 16.81
CA GLU A 51 7.94 -8.27 16.94
C GLU A 51 6.51 -8.52 16.43
N GLU A 52 5.56 -7.67 16.83
CA GLU A 52 4.16 -7.75 16.38
C GLU A 52 4.03 -7.43 14.88
N ILE A 53 4.76 -6.43 14.39
CA ILE A 53 4.83 -6.11 12.96
C ILE A 53 5.34 -7.32 12.17
N GLY A 54 6.43 -7.94 12.64
CA GLY A 54 6.99 -9.12 12.01
C GLY A 54 6.00 -10.30 11.96
N LEU A 55 5.20 -10.48 13.01
CA LEU A 55 4.14 -11.49 13.05
C LEU A 55 3.03 -11.20 12.02
N VAL A 56 2.59 -9.95 11.93
CA VAL A 56 1.57 -9.51 10.96
C VAL A 56 2.09 -9.72 9.53
N GLU A 57 3.32 -9.29 9.22
CA GLU A 57 3.91 -9.46 7.90
C GLU A 57 4.15 -10.94 7.54
N ALA A 58 4.54 -11.77 8.51
CA ALA A 58 4.70 -13.21 8.32
C ALA A 58 3.36 -13.91 8.02
N SER A 59 2.26 -13.43 8.60
CA SER A 59 0.91 -13.96 8.34
C SER A 59 0.36 -13.60 6.95
N ARG A 60 0.96 -12.61 6.27
CA ARG A 60 0.55 -12.13 4.94
C ARG A 60 1.18 -12.94 3.79
N LYS A 61 2.11 -13.86 4.09
CA LYS A 61 2.77 -14.80 3.15
C LYS A 61 1.93 -16.05 2.91
#